data_AF-A0A7L4ZY07-F1
#
_entry.id   AF-A0A7L4ZY07-F1
#
_cell.length_a   1.000
_cell.length_b   1.000
_cell.length_c   1.000
_cell.angle_alpha   90.00
_cell.angle_beta   90.00
_cell.angle_gamma   90.00
#
_symmetry.space_group_name_H-M   'P 1'
#
loop_
_entity.id
_entity.type
_entity.pdbx_description
1 polymer ?
#
loop_
_entity_poly.entity_id
_entity_poly.type
_entity_poly.pdbx_seq_one_letter_code
_entity_poly.pdbx_strand_id
1 'polypeptide(L)'
;MPLPRVLMLPKWYPNRYDDQDGDFVARHVDAIARVADADGPARIAVVFAAVARGPLPRLIDVEVDLKGRVPTWRYYYRARLTGIGPVDRLLKLVLWTLCTWRGLRAVRRHWGGQWPEIVHAHVLLRTGAFALALKWLRGIPYLITENWTIFAPANVWKLGRFRQWLAGLLVRQAAAYTPVSDDLRRNLARLGGVNPRTVIVPNVVDTELFHLPAAGQRRRGLLNVAAFNEKAKNLSGLLRTVARLRTAHPHLNLHLRIAGYGAAEAQMHQLATDLGLLADGTVEFLGKLTSPQVAEEMRRAQAFVLFSNYENLPCVLIEAQASGLPAVATSVNGVPELLPPDGTRGLLVPPADEAALAQALLTVLQADTARFDPAVLRAAAEENFSYPAVGQRFAALYANIVRTPVPQSVVAR
;
A
#
# COMPACT_ATOMS: atom_id res chain seq x y z
N MET A 1 -19.25 -17.81 12.11
CA MET A 1 -18.93 -18.77 11.03
C MET A 1 -17.42 -18.71 10.81
N PRO A 2 -16.73 -19.84 10.66
CA PRO A 2 -15.32 -19.83 10.33
C PRO A 2 -15.10 -19.17 8.97
N LEU A 3 -14.01 -18.44 8.82
CA LEU A 3 -13.62 -17.84 7.53
C LEU A 3 -13.47 -18.95 6.47
N PRO A 4 -13.80 -18.71 5.19
CA PRO A 4 -13.53 -19.67 4.13
C PRO A 4 -12.03 -19.87 3.93
N ARG A 5 -11.65 -20.96 3.25
CA ARG A 5 -10.27 -21.17 2.78
C ARG A 5 -9.94 -20.14 1.69
N VAL A 6 -9.17 -19.12 2.02
CA VAL A 6 -8.80 -18.03 1.11
C VAL A 6 -7.34 -18.17 0.68
N LEU A 7 -7.12 -18.32 -0.63
CA LEU A 7 -5.79 -18.22 -1.22
C LEU A 7 -5.49 -16.77 -1.57
N MET A 8 -4.52 -16.18 -0.88
CA MET A 8 -4.01 -14.84 -1.16
C MET A 8 -2.97 -14.91 -2.29
N LEU A 9 -3.21 -14.17 -3.38
CA LEU A 9 -2.32 -14.07 -4.54
C LEU A 9 -1.85 -12.63 -4.73
N PRO A 10 -0.78 -12.21 -4.03
CA PRO A 10 -0.22 -10.88 -4.18
C PRO A 10 0.77 -10.74 -5.34
N LYS A 11 0.75 -9.59 -6.03
CA LYS A 11 1.82 -9.19 -6.96
C LYS A 11 3.07 -8.67 -6.25
N TRP A 12 2.90 -8.06 -5.09
CA TRP A 12 3.92 -7.47 -4.23
C TRP A 12 3.71 -7.96 -2.80
N TYR A 13 4.76 -8.44 -2.18
CA TYR A 13 4.71 -9.01 -0.84
C TYR A 13 6.12 -9.03 -0.22
N PRO A 14 6.27 -8.85 1.10
CA PRO A 14 7.56 -8.86 1.77
C PRO A 14 8.34 -10.13 1.43
N ASN A 15 9.61 -9.94 1.08
CA ASN A 15 10.48 -11.00 0.57
C ASN A 15 11.95 -10.76 0.97
N ARG A 16 12.82 -11.74 0.72
CA ARG A 16 14.22 -11.70 1.15
C ARG A 16 15.07 -10.56 0.57
N TYR A 17 14.60 -9.86 -0.45
CA TYR A 17 15.31 -8.74 -1.05
C TYR A 17 14.80 -7.38 -0.59
N ASP A 18 13.58 -7.33 -0.09
CA ASP A 18 12.91 -6.13 0.36
C ASP A 18 11.75 -6.54 1.28
N ASP A 19 11.95 -6.32 2.57
CA ASP A 19 11.01 -6.58 3.65
C ASP A 19 9.82 -5.61 3.65
N GLN A 20 9.92 -4.49 2.92
CA GLN A 20 8.88 -3.46 2.82
C GLN A 20 8.12 -3.51 1.48
N ASP A 21 8.56 -4.31 0.50
CA ASP A 21 7.86 -4.44 -0.79
C ASP A 21 6.47 -5.07 -0.60
N GLY A 22 5.41 -4.31 -0.90
CA GLY A 22 4.04 -4.79 -0.73
C GLY A 22 3.61 -4.99 0.73
N ASP A 23 4.25 -4.33 1.70
CA ASP A 23 3.87 -4.37 3.12
C ASP A 23 2.38 -4.09 3.34
N PHE A 24 1.78 -3.16 2.59
CA PHE A 24 0.34 -2.90 2.65
C PHE A 24 -0.53 -4.13 2.34
N VAL A 25 -0.07 -5.04 1.46
CA VAL A 25 -0.76 -6.31 1.20
C VAL A 25 -0.58 -7.27 2.37
N ALA A 26 0.62 -7.34 2.95
CA ALA A 26 0.88 -8.15 4.14
C ALA A 26 0.00 -7.72 5.31
N ARG A 27 -0.20 -6.42 5.53
CA ARG A 27 -1.10 -5.92 6.57
C ARG A 27 -2.57 -6.24 6.29
N HIS A 28 -3.03 -6.22 5.04
CA HIS A 28 -4.37 -6.74 4.70
C HIS A 28 -4.49 -8.23 5.06
N VAL A 29 -3.50 -9.03 4.67
CA VAL A 29 -3.49 -10.47 4.98
C VAL A 29 -3.51 -10.72 6.49
N ASP A 30 -2.72 -9.98 7.27
CA ASP A 30 -2.70 -10.09 8.73
C ASP A 30 -4.01 -9.62 9.37
N ALA A 31 -4.62 -8.52 8.88
CA ALA A 31 -5.93 -8.06 9.34
C ALA A 31 -7.00 -9.16 9.20
N ILE A 32 -7.00 -9.84 8.05
CA ILE A 32 -7.94 -10.92 7.78
C ILE A 32 -7.64 -12.12 8.69
N ALA A 33 -6.36 -12.48 8.86
CA ALA A 33 -5.95 -13.62 9.67
C ALA A 33 -6.28 -13.44 11.17
N ARG A 34 -6.13 -12.24 11.71
CA ARG A 34 -6.49 -11.94 13.11
C ARG A 34 -7.99 -12.13 13.40
N VAL A 35 -8.86 -12.01 12.39
CA VAL A 35 -10.28 -12.35 12.54
C VAL A 35 -10.52 -13.86 12.45
N ALA A 36 -9.61 -14.61 11.82
CA ALA A 36 -9.69 -16.07 11.67
C ALA A 36 -9.34 -16.83 12.96
N ASP A 37 -8.48 -16.26 13.79
CA ASP A 37 -7.81 -16.92 14.93
C ASP A 37 -8.74 -17.24 16.13
N ALA A 38 -10.04 -17.39 15.89
CA ALA A 38 -11.00 -17.72 16.95
C ALA A 38 -11.06 -19.22 17.28
N ASP A 39 -10.84 -20.15 16.33
CA ASP A 39 -10.77 -21.61 16.58
C ASP A 39 -10.45 -22.40 15.28
N GLY A 40 -9.22 -22.90 15.11
CA GLY A 40 -8.86 -23.89 14.07
C GLY A 40 -7.62 -23.56 13.20
N PRO A 41 -7.22 -24.47 12.27
CA PRO A 41 -6.07 -24.27 11.41
C PRO A 41 -6.24 -23.08 10.46
N ALA A 42 -5.15 -22.38 10.16
CA ALA A 42 -5.15 -21.19 9.31
C ALA A 42 -5.85 -21.45 7.97
N ARG A 43 -7.04 -20.85 7.80
CA ARG A 43 -7.83 -20.92 6.56
C ARG A 43 -7.39 -19.90 5.53
N ILE A 44 -6.23 -19.29 5.73
CA ILE A 44 -5.64 -18.30 4.83
C ILE A 44 -4.22 -18.74 4.53
N ALA A 45 -3.83 -18.63 3.26
CA ALA A 45 -2.48 -18.94 2.82
C ALA A 45 -2.04 -17.98 1.72
N VAL A 46 -0.75 -17.66 1.68
CA VAL A 46 -0.17 -16.76 0.67
C VAL A 46 0.68 -17.56 -0.31
N VAL A 47 0.49 -17.29 -1.60
CA VAL A 47 1.41 -17.73 -2.66
C VAL A 47 1.93 -16.51 -3.40
N PHE A 48 3.22 -16.25 -3.26
CA PHE A 48 3.92 -15.16 -3.90
C PHE A 48 4.99 -15.68 -4.86
N ALA A 49 5.15 -15.05 -6.01
CA ALA A 49 6.18 -15.39 -6.98
C ALA A 49 6.83 -14.14 -7.57
N ALA A 50 8.16 -14.07 -7.48
CA ALA A 50 8.95 -12.94 -7.93
C ALA A 50 10.18 -13.36 -8.75
N VAL A 51 10.68 -12.41 -9.51
CA VAL A 51 11.96 -12.56 -10.21
C VAL A 51 13.07 -12.41 -9.17
N ALA A 52 14.04 -13.33 -9.17
CA ALA A 52 15.19 -13.24 -8.27
C ALA A 52 16.11 -12.05 -8.59
N ARG A 53 16.67 -11.43 -7.56
CA ARG A 53 17.78 -10.48 -7.68
C ARG A 53 19.09 -11.27 -7.56
N GLY A 54 19.81 -11.41 -8.67
CA GLY A 54 21.07 -12.16 -8.73
C GLY A 54 20.93 -13.63 -9.15
N PRO A 55 22.03 -14.40 -9.11
CA PRO A 55 22.03 -15.80 -9.53
C PRO A 55 21.21 -16.65 -8.54
N LEU A 56 20.45 -17.61 -9.08
CA LEU A 56 19.78 -18.65 -8.29
C LEU A 56 20.51 -19.99 -8.47
N PRO A 57 20.58 -20.85 -7.44
CA PRO A 57 21.18 -22.18 -7.56
C PRO A 57 20.41 -23.08 -8.54
N ARG A 58 19.09 -22.86 -8.69
CA ARG A 58 18.20 -23.58 -9.61
C ARG A 58 17.38 -22.59 -10.46
N LEU A 59 16.59 -23.12 -11.39
CA LEU A 59 15.66 -22.31 -12.19
C LEU A 59 14.61 -21.60 -11.32
N ILE A 60 14.16 -22.29 -10.27
CA ILE A 60 13.21 -21.81 -9.27
C ILE A 60 13.76 -22.18 -7.89
N ASP A 61 13.77 -21.22 -6.98
CA ASP A 61 13.99 -21.41 -5.55
C ASP A 61 12.67 -21.16 -4.78
N VAL A 62 12.52 -21.76 -3.61
CA VAL A 62 11.31 -21.65 -2.78
C VAL A 62 11.65 -21.42 -1.33
N GLU A 63 10.94 -20.49 -0.71
CA GLU A 63 10.94 -20.22 0.72
C GLU A 63 9.55 -20.53 1.25
N VAL A 64 9.48 -21.28 2.34
CA VAL A 64 8.21 -21.63 2.97
C VAL A 64 8.26 -21.22 4.43
N ASP A 65 7.31 -20.39 4.83
CA ASP A 65 7.07 -20.01 6.21
C ASP A 65 5.73 -20.59 6.64
N LEU A 66 5.77 -21.63 7.49
CA LEU A 66 4.59 -22.25 8.10
C LEU A 66 4.45 -21.90 9.58
N LYS A 67 5.40 -21.14 10.14
CA LYS A 67 5.45 -20.81 11.57
C LYS A 67 4.79 -19.46 11.86
N GLY A 68 4.76 -18.55 10.89
CA GLY A 68 4.01 -17.31 10.99
C GLY A 68 2.50 -17.54 11.07
N ARG A 69 1.75 -16.48 11.45
CA ARG A 69 0.27 -16.50 11.55
C ARG A 69 -0.39 -16.99 10.26
N VAL A 70 0.21 -16.64 9.10
CA VAL A 70 -0.29 -17.04 7.78
C VAL A 70 0.75 -17.87 7.04
N PRO A 71 0.47 -19.16 6.78
CA PRO A 71 1.30 -20.01 5.94
C PRO A 71 1.60 -19.35 4.59
N THR A 72 2.88 -19.18 4.26
CA THR A 72 3.35 -18.43 3.10
C THR A 72 4.36 -19.22 2.28
N TRP A 73 4.12 -19.30 0.96
CA TRP A 73 5.04 -19.86 -0.02
C TRP A 73 5.54 -18.75 -0.95
N ARG A 74 6.85 -18.46 -0.89
CA ARG A 74 7.50 -17.50 -1.78
C ARG A 74 8.37 -18.24 -2.80
N TYR A 75 8.10 -18.01 -4.08
CA TYR A 75 8.87 -18.58 -5.18
C TYR A 75 9.72 -17.50 -5.85
N TYR A 76 10.97 -17.83 -6.14
CA TYR A 76 11.90 -16.96 -6.84
C TYR A 76 12.36 -17.63 -8.13
N TYR A 77 12.28 -16.94 -9.26
CA TYR A 77 12.64 -17.52 -10.57
C TYR A 77 13.57 -16.61 -11.38
N ARG A 78 14.39 -17.20 -12.24
CA ARG A 78 15.44 -16.47 -13.00
C ARG A 78 14.84 -15.48 -14.02
N ALA A 79 15.50 -14.33 -14.18
CA ALA A 79 15.04 -13.21 -15.01
C ALA A 79 15.42 -13.30 -16.50
N ARG A 80 16.60 -13.81 -16.83
CA ARG A 80 17.15 -13.82 -18.19
C ARG A 80 17.64 -15.23 -18.47
N LEU A 81 16.84 -16.02 -19.17
CA LEU A 81 17.19 -17.39 -19.51
C LEU A 81 17.90 -17.48 -20.85
N THR A 82 17.51 -16.64 -21.80
CA THR A 82 18.05 -16.67 -23.17
C THR A 82 18.80 -15.40 -23.55
N GLY A 83 18.59 -14.29 -22.83
CA GLY A 83 19.14 -12.98 -23.20
C GLY A 83 18.32 -12.27 -24.29
N ILE A 84 17.35 -12.94 -24.90
CA ILE A 84 16.48 -12.39 -25.94
C ILE A 84 15.24 -11.79 -25.29
N GLY A 85 15.16 -10.47 -25.25
CA GLY A 85 14.15 -9.73 -24.46
C GLY A 85 12.68 -10.15 -24.62
N PRO A 86 12.15 -10.33 -25.85
CA PRO A 86 10.79 -10.82 -26.05
C PRO A 86 10.56 -12.25 -25.53
N VAL A 87 11.53 -13.15 -25.76
CA VAL A 87 11.47 -14.55 -25.29
C VAL A 87 11.51 -14.60 -23.77
N ASP A 88 12.43 -13.86 -23.15
CA ASP A 88 12.54 -13.77 -21.69
C ASP A 88 11.27 -13.18 -21.05
N ARG A 89 10.55 -12.27 -21.72
CA ARG A 89 9.26 -11.76 -21.24
C ARG A 89 8.20 -12.86 -21.18
N LEU A 90 8.11 -13.71 -22.21
CA LEU A 90 7.19 -14.85 -22.24
C LEU A 90 7.59 -15.90 -21.20
N LEU A 91 8.88 -16.25 -21.14
CA LEU A 91 9.39 -17.23 -20.17
C LEU A 91 9.15 -16.79 -18.73
N LYS A 92 9.30 -15.48 -18.40
CA LYS A 92 8.94 -14.95 -17.08
C LYS A 92 7.47 -15.17 -16.74
N LEU A 93 6.57 -15.02 -17.72
CA LEU A 93 5.15 -15.26 -17.50
C LEU A 93 4.89 -16.75 -17.26
N VAL A 94 5.49 -17.63 -18.07
CA VAL A 94 5.39 -19.09 -17.92
C VAL A 94 5.90 -19.54 -16.55
N LEU A 95 7.10 -19.10 -16.16
CA LEU A 95 7.70 -19.42 -14.86
C LEU A 95 6.85 -18.90 -13.69
N TRP A 96 6.34 -17.67 -13.79
CA TRP A 96 5.44 -17.12 -12.78
C TRP A 96 4.18 -17.98 -12.62
N THR A 97 3.56 -18.40 -13.73
CA THR A 97 2.38 -19.27 -13.73
C THR A 97 2.70 -20.64 -13.11
N LEU A 98 3.83 -21.24 -13.49
CA LEU A 98 4.30 -22.51 -12.92
C LEU A 98 4.54 -22.40 -11.41
N CYS A 99 5.19 -21.34 -10.95
CA CYS A 99 5.42 -21.09 -9.52
C CYS A 99 4.09 -20.94 -8.76
N THR A 100 3.17 -20.13 -9.30
CA THR A 100 1.85 -19.90 -8.70
C THR A 100 1.04 -21.20 -8.61
N TRP A 101 1.07 -22.03 -9.67
CA TRP A 101 0.42 -23.33 -9.67
C TRP A 101 1.05 -24.34 -8.70
N ARG A 102 2.40 -24.35 -8.58
CA ARG A 102 3.12 -25.16 -7.57
C ARG A 102 2.74 -24.73 -6.16
N GLY A 103 2.64 -23.42 -5.91
CA GLY A 103 2.20 -22.86 -4.63
C GLY A 103 0.76 -23.27 -4.31
N LEU A 104 -0.17 -23.11 -5.24
CA LEU A 104 -1.56 -23.58 -5.08
C LEU A 104 -1.64 -25.07 -4.72
N ARG A 105 -0.84 -25.93 -5.36
CA ARG A 105 -0.76 -27.36 -5.02
C ARG A 105 -0.14 -27.60 -3.63
N ALA A 106 0.80 -26.77 -3.20
CA ALA A 106 1.39 -26.86 -1.86
C ALA A 106 0.38 -26.45 -0.78
N VAL A 107 -0.31 -25.33 -0.98
CA VAL A 107 -1.42 -24.87 -0.14
C VAL A 107 -2.51 -25.93 -0.04
N ARG A 108 -2.93 -26.53 -1.18
CA ARG A 108 -3.91 -27.62 -1.19
C ARG A 108 -3.47 -28.81 -0.33
N ARG A 109 -2.19 -29.21 -0.39
CA ARG A 109 -1.66 -30.29 0.45
C ARG A 109 -1.67 -29.89 1.93
N HIS A 110 -1.32 -28.64 2.23
CA HIS A 110 -1.39 -28.10 3.59
C HIS A 110 -2.82 -28.09 4.15
N TRP A 111 -3.83 -27.83 3.33
CA TRP A 111 -5.26 -27.94 3.68
C TRP A 111 -5.84 -29.35 3.49
N GLY A 112 -5.04 -30.42 3.65
CA GLY A 112 -5.56 -31.79 3.62
C GLY A 112 -6.19 -32.22 2.29
N GLY A 113 -5.74 -31.65 1.17
CA GLY A 113 -6.26 -31.93 -0.17
C GLY A 113 -7.44 -31.06 -0.62
N GLN A 114 -7.91 -30.14 0.24
CA GLN A 114 -9.02 -29.24 -0.07
C GLN A 114 -8.59 -28.04 -0.92
N TRP A 115 -9.45 -27.64 -1.87
CA TRP A 115 -9.23 -26.43 -2.66
C TRP A 115 -9.58 -25.17 -1.87
N PRO A 116 -9.01 -24.00 -2.22
CA PRO A 116 -9.52 -22.71 -1.76
C PRO A 116 -10.98 -22.57 -2.16
N GLU A 117 -11.75 -21.96 -1.27
CA GLU A 117 -13.14 -21.56 -1.51
C GLU A 117 -13.17 -20.18 -2.19
N ILE A 118 -12.13 -19.37 -1.96
CA ILE A 118 -11.97 -18.05 -2.57
C ILE A 118 -10.50 -17.83 -2.95
N VAL A 119 -10.27 -17.20 -4.10
CA VAL A 119 -8.96 -16.60 -4.43
C VAL A 119 -9.04 -15.09 -4.23
N HIS A 120 -8.17 -14.54 -3.39
CA HIS A 120 -8.05 -13.10 -3.23
C HIS A 120 -6.81 -12.60 -3.97
N ALA A 121 -7.04 -11.98 -5.13
CA ALA A 121 -5.97 -11.38 -5.92
C ALA A 121 -5.66 -9.97 -5.39
N HIS A 122 -4.39 -9.70 -5.08
CA HIS A 122 -3.93 -8.33 -4.82
C HIS A 122 -3.13 -7.82 -6.01
N VAL A 123 -3.44 -6.59 -6.45
CA VAL A 123 -2.85 -5.89 -7.61
C VAL A 123 -3.18 -6.62 -8.93
N LEU A 124 -4.22 -6.11 -9.60
CA LEU A 124 -5.20 -6.85 -10.38
C LEU A 124 -4.66 -7.67 -11.55
N LEU A 125 -3.75 -7.15 -12.38
CA LEU A 125 -3.56 -7.68 -13.74
C LEU A 125 -3.16 -9.16 -13.77
N ARG A 126 -1.96 -9.49 -13.29
CA ARG A 126 -1.43 -10.84 -13.45
C ARG A 126 -2.10 -11.84 -12.51
N THR A 127 -2.32 -11.44 -11.27
CA THR A 127 -2.92 -12.26 -10.22
C THR A 127 -4.42 -12.48 -10.48
N GLY A 128 -5.13 -11.45 -10.92
CA GLY A 128 -6.53 -11.52 -11.34
C GLY A 128 -6.74 -12.39 -12.58
N ALA A 129 -5.86 -12.30 -13.59
CA ALA A 129 -5.94 -13.20 -14.76
C ALA A 129 -5.78 -14.69 -14.37
N PHE A 130 -4.87 -14.99 -13.44
CA PHE A 130 -4.73 -16.36 -12.91
C PHE A 130 -5.96 -16.78 -12.08
N ALA A 131 -6.52 -15.86 -11.28
CA ALA A 131 -7.73 -16.12 -10.50
C ALA A 131 -8.96 -16.36 -11.40
N LEU A 132 -9.10 -15.61 -12.48
CA LEU A 132 -10.14 -15.84 -13.49
C LEU A 132 -9.98 -17.21 -14.17
N ALA A 133 -8.75 -17.62 -14.49
CA ALA A 133 -8.49 -18.96 -15.00
C ALA A 133 -8.90 -20.05 -14.00
N LEU A 134 -8.64 -19.87 -12.70
CA LEU A 134 -9.12 -20.80 -11.66
C LEU A 134 -10.65 -20.82 -11.54
N LYS A 135 -11.31 -19.67 -11.70
CA LYS A 135 -12.78 -19.59 -11.76
C LYS A 135 -13.32 -20.43 -12.91
N TRP A 136 -12.76 -20.32 -14.11
CA TRP A 136 -13.23 -21.08 -15.26
C TRP A 136 -12.90 -22.57 -15.18
N LEU A 137 -11.69 -22.92 -14.73
CA LEU A 137 -11.24 -24.31 -14.67
C LEU A 137 -11.85 -25.09 -13.51
N ARG A 138 -12.21 -24.43 -12.40
CA ARG A 138 -12.57 -25.07 -11.12
C ARG A 138 -13.78 -24.50 -10.41
N GLY A 139 -14.43 -23.47 -10.96
CA GLY A 139 -15.56 -22.80 -10.32
C GLY A 139 -15.21 -21.99 -9.07
N ILE A 140 -13.92 -21.78 -8.76
CA ILE A 140 -13.49 -21.08 -7.55
C ILE A 140 -13.67 -19.56 -7.77
N PRO A 141 -14.56 -18.87 -7.01
CA PRO A 141 -14.73 -17.43 -7.15
C PRO A 141 -13.47 -16.69 -6.70
N TYR A 142 -13.33 -15.46 -7.19
CA TYR A 142 -12.23 -14.59 -6.79
C TYR A 142 -12.71 -13.18 -6.47
N LEU A 143 -12.00 -12.51 -5.57
CA LEU A 143 -12.11 -11.07 -5.37
C LEU A 143 -10.77 -10.39 -5.69
N ILE A 144 -10.82 -9.08 -5.88
CA ILE A 144 -9.63 -8.28 -6.18
C ILE A 144 -9.52 -7.12 -5.21
N THR A 145 -8.40 -7.04 -4.48
CA THR A 145 -7.97 -5.78 -3.85
C THR A 145 -6.98 -5.07 -4.76
N GLU A 146 -7.23 -3.78 -5.02
CA GLU A 146 -6.37 -2.97 -5.87
C GLU A 146 -5.70 -1.84 -5.07
N ASN A 147 -4.40 -1.66 -5.31
CA ASN A 147 -3.54 -0.70 -4.60
C ASN A 147 -2.68 0.13 -5.57
N TRP A 148 -2.61 -0.21 -6.86
CA TRP A 148 -1.65 0.34 -7.81
C TRP A 148 -2.10 1.67 -8.42
N THR A 149 -1.29 2.71 -8.19
CA THR A 149 -1.42 4.05 -8.79
C THR A 149 -1.34 4.09 -10.32
N ILE A 150 -1.06 2.97 -11.00
CA ILE A 150 -1.00 2.93 -12.47
C ILE A 150 -2.34 3.29 -13.11
N PHE A 151 -3.45 3.01 -12.42
CA PHE A 151 -4.79 3.27 -12.94
C PHE A 151 -5.21 4.74 -12.80
N ALA A 152 -4.42 5.56 -12.09
CA ALA A 152 -4.62 7.00 -12.08
C ALA A 152 -4.53 7.58 -13.52
N PRO A 153 -5.31 8.62 -13.86
CA PRO A 153 -5.31 9.20 -15.20
C PRO A 153 -3.92 9.58 -15.72
N ALA A 154 -3.05 10.08 -14.83
CA ALA A 154 -1.67 10.46 -15.16
C ALA A 154 -0.76 9.29 -15.58
N ASN A 155 -1.15 8.04 -15.27
CA ASN A 155 -0.32 6.85 -15.44
C ASN A 155 -0.95 5.77 -16.34
N VAL A 156 -2.26 5.77 -16.53
CA VAL A 156 -3.00 4.66 -17.15
C VAL A 156 -2.58 4.36 -18.59
N TRP A 157 -2.12 5.37 -19.31
CA TRP A 157 -1.58 5.24 -20.67
C TRP A 157 -0.40 4.26 -20.76
N LYS A 158 0.36 4.08 -19.68
CA LYS A 158 1.50 3.14 -19.61
C LYS A 158 1.10 1.66 -19.70
N LEU A 159 -0.17 1.32 -19.44
CA LEU A 159 -0.65 -0.07 -19.49
C LEU A 159 -0.90 -0.57 -20.92
N GLY A 160 -1.10 0.33 -21.88
CA GLY A 160 -1.58 -0.03 -23.23
C GLY A 160 -3.04 -0.51 -23.23
N ARG A 161 -3.71 -0.35 -24.39
CA ARG A 161 -5.18 -0.54 -24.51
C ARG A 161 -5.64 -1.95 -24.11
N PHE A 162 -4.90 -2.98 -24.49
CA PHE A 162 -5.24 -4.37 -24.15
C PHE A 162 -5.28 -4.60 -22.63
N ARG A 163 -4.29 -4.10 -21.86
CA ARG A 163 -4.26 -4.30 -20.41
C ARG A 163 -5.30 -3.44 -19.69
N GLN A 164 -5.64 -2.27 -20.23
CA GLN A 164 -6.75 -1.45 -19.72
C GLN A 164 -8.09 -2.18 -19.89
N TRP A 165 -8.37 -2.71 -21.08
CA TRP A 165 -9.55 -3.54 -21.32
C TRP A 165 -9.57 -4.78 -20.42
N LEU A 166 -8.45 -5.50 -20.32
CA LEU A 166 -8.32 -6.66 -19.45
C LEU A 166 -8.59 -6.29 -17.99
N ALA A 167 -8.15 -5.10 -17.55
CA ALA A 167 -8.42 -4.64 -16.19
C ALA A 167 -9.93 -4.51 -15.93
N GLY A 168 -10.67 -3.89 -16.85
CA GLY A 168 -12.13 -3.79 -16.77
C GLY A 168 -12.82 -5.16 -16.77
N LEU A 169 -12.40 -6.08 -17.65
CA LEU A 169 -12.92 -7.44 -17.70
C LEU A 169 -12.71 -8.20 -16.38
N LEU A 170 -11.50 -8.12 -15.81
CA LEU A 170 -11.17 -8.82 -14.56
C LEU A 170 -11.99 -8.30 -13.38
N VAL A 171 -12.25 -7.00 -13.29
CA VAL A 171 -13.14 -6.44 -12.27
C VAL A 171 -14.57 -6.92 -12.46
N ARG A 172 -15.11 -6.88 -13.69
CA ARG A 172 -16.49 -7.31 -13.99
C ARG A 172 -16.72 -8.79 -13.67
N GLN A 173 -15.70 -9.63 -13.90
CA GLN A 173 -15.79 -11.07 -13.69
C GLN A 173 -15.51 -11.51 -12.24
N ALA A 174 -15.03 -10.62 -11.38
CA ALA A 174 -14.78 -10.91 -9.97
C ALA A 174 -16.10 -11.08 -9.20
N ALA A 175 -16.07 -11.88 -8.13
CA ALA A 175 -17.18 -11.99 -7.19
C ALA A 175 -17.33 -10.71 -6.34
N ALA A 176 -16.25 -9.96 -6.15
CA ALA A 176 -16.24 -8.64 -5.54
C ALA A 176 -14.98 -7.86 -5.95
N TYR A 177 -15.03 -6.54 -5.83
CA TYR A 177 -13.91 -5.63 -6.06
C TYR A 177 -13.70 -4.70 -4.86
N THR A 178 -12.47 -4.66 -4.35
CA THR A 178 -12.08 -3.90 -3.15
C THR A 178 -10.94 -2.92 -3.45
N PRO A 179 -11.22 -1.77 -4.10
CA PRO A 179 -10.24 -0.71 -4.17
C PRO A 179 -9.95 -0.14 -2.78
N VAL A 180 -8.72 0.32 -2.55
CA VAL A 180 -8.38 1.00 -1.29
C VAL A 180 -8.92 2.42 -1.18
N SER A 181 -9.41 3.01 -2.27
CA SER A 181 -9.93 4.37 -2.31
C SER A 181 -11.07 4.51 -3.31
N ASP A 182 -11.96 5.49 -3.10
CA ASP A 182 -12.98 5.85 -4.07
C ASP A 182 -12.35 6.37 -5.38
N ASP A 183 -11.22 7.08 -5.30
CA ASP A 183 -10.48 7.50 -6.48
C ASP A 183 -10.11 6.34 -7.38
N LEU A 184 -9.57 5.27 -6.80
CA LEU A 184 -9.20 4.08 -7.54
C LEU A 184 -10.42 3.35 -8.11
N ARG A 185 -11.53 3.32 -7.36
CA ARG A 185 -12.82 2.80 -7.85
C ARG A 185 -13.25 3.53 -9.12
N ARG A 186 -13.30 4.87 -9.08
CA ARG A 186 -13.70 5.71 -10.22
C ARG A 186 -12.77 5.51 -11.42
N ASN A 187 -11.47 5.40 -11.16
CA ASN A 187 -10.47 5.19 -12.20
C ASN A 187 -10.61 3.85 -12.91
N LEU A 188 -10.88 2.74 -12.19
CA LEU A 188 -11.18 1.46 -12.86
C LEU A 188 -12.56 1.43 -13.52
N ALA A 189 -13.56 2.13 -12.98
CA ALA A 189 -14.87 2.24 -13.61
C ALA A 189 -14.78 2.88 -15.02
N ARG A 190 -13.90 3.88 -15.20
CA ARG A 190 -13.60 4.49 -16.51
C ARG A 190 -13.02 3.51 -17.53
N LEU A 191 -12.44 2.40 -17.08
CA LEU A 191 -11.93 1.32 -17.92
C LEU A 191 -12.97 0.21 -18.15
N GLY A 192 -14.23 0.43 -17.76
CA GLY A 192 -15.30 -0.57 -17.81
C GLY A 192 -15.30 -1.54 -16.62
N GLY A 193 -14.45 -1.32 -15.62
CA GLY A 193 -14.36 -2.14 -14.41
C GLY A 193 -15.42 -1.82 -13.38
N VAL A 194 -16.69 -2.09 -13.70
CA VAL A 194 -17.82 -1.92 -12.78
C VAL A 194 -18.25 -3.28 -12.25
N ASN A 195 -18.24 -3.45 -10.93
CA ASN A 195 -18.69 -4.66 -10.24
C ASN A 195 -19.83 -4.31 -9.26
N PRO A 196 -20.96 -5.05 -9.25
CA PRO A 196 -22.07 -4.76 -8.35
C PRO A 196 -21.72 -4.93 -6.86
N ARG A 197 -20.70 -5.72 -6.53
CA ARG A 197 -20.12 -5.85 -5.18
C ARG A 197 -18.77 -5.14 -5.12
N THR A 198 -18.80 -3.83 -5.35
CA THR A 198 -17.64 -2.98 -5.09
C THR A 198 -17.71 -2.43 -3.67
N VAL A 199 -16.67 -2.66 -2.86
CA VAL A 199 -16.59 -2.18 -1.47
C VAL A 199 -15.24 -1.53 -1.26
N ILE A 200 -15.19 -0.27 -0.81
CA ILE A 200 -13.91 0.39 -0.51
C ILE A 200 -13.37 -0.20 0.79
N VAL A 201 -12.19 -0.83 0.71
CA VAL A 201 -11.51 -1.39 1.88
C VAL A 201 -10.11 -0.76 1.96
N PRO A 202 -9.88 0.19 2.89
CA PRO A 202 -8.66 0.97 2.91
C PRO A 202 -7.45 0.16 3.35
N ASN A 203 -6.26 0.77 3.26
CA ASN A 203 -5.03 0.22 3.82
C ASN A 203 -5.09 0.15 5.36
N VAL A 204 -4.18 -0.64 5.94
CA VAL A 204 -4.17 -0.99 7.37
C VAL A 204 -3.02 -0.32 8.11
N VAL A 205 -3.28 0.08 9.35
CA VAL A 205 -2.30 0.53 10.32
C VAL A 205 -2.32 -0.35 11.56
N ASP A 206 -1.13 -0.59 12.11
CA ASP A 206 -0.95 -1.20 13.42
C ASP A 206 -1.13 -0.14 14.50
N THR A 207 -2.31 -0.10 15.13
CA THR A 207 -2.66 0.90 16.16
C THR A 207 -2.06 0.60 17.53
N GLU A 208 -1.43 -0.57 17.70
CA GLU A 208 -0.60 -0.90 18.88
C GLU A 208 0.80 -0.32 18.72
N LEU A 209 1.34 -0.33 17.50
CA LEU A 209 2.65 0.25 17.17
C LEU A 209 2.60 1.77 16.98
N PHE A 210 1.62 2.26 16.22
CA PHE A 210 1.38 3.67 15.97
C PHE A 210 0.34 4.19 16.96
N HIS A 211 0.80 4.97 17.93
CA HIS A 211 -0.03 5.47 19.02
C HIS A 211 0.38 6.85 19.49
N LEU A 212 -0.50 7.46 20.28
CA LEU A 212 -0.27 8.78 20.85
C LEU A 212 1.03 8.78 21.66
N PRO A 213 1.78 9.89 21.65
CA PRO A 213 2.95 10.05 22.49
C PRO A 213 2.55 10.02 23.97
N ALA A 214 3.52 9.69 24.84
CA ALA A 214 3.30 9.77 26.28
C ALA A 214 3.02 11.22 26.71
N ALA A 215 2.24 11.40 27.78
CA ALA A 215 1.94 12.72 28.32
C ALA A 215 3.23 13.50 28.59
N GLY A 216 3.30 14.75 28.12
CA GLY A 216 4.47 15.62 28.28
C GLY A 216 5.60 15.41 27.27
N GLN A 217 5.54 14.39 26.40
CA GLN A 217 6.51 14.24 25.31
C GLN A 217 6.37 15.39 24.31
N ARG A 218 7.42 16.19 24.17
CA ARG A 218 7.43 17.36 23.29
C ARG A 218 7.61 16.93 21.83
N ARG A 219 6.70 17.41 20.99
CA ARG A 219 6.78 17.30 19.53
C ARG A 219 7.56 18.45 18.93
N ARG A 220 8.32 18.19 17.86
CA ARG A 220 9.15 19.19 17.18
C ARG A 220 9.23 18.92 15.69
N GLY A 221 9.18 19.98 14.90
CA GLY A 221 9.50 19.95 13.48
C GLY A 221 8.57 19.08 12.64
N LEU A 222 9.01 18.86 11.40
CA LEU A 222 8.33 18.16 10.34
C LEU A 222 8.95 16.78 10.16
N LEU A 223 8.11 15.81 9.82
CA LEU A 223 8.55 14.48 9.39
C LEU A 223 8.05 14.19 7.98
N ASN A 224 8.93 13.70 7.13
CA ASN A 224 8.61 13.06 5.87
C ASN A 224 9.08 11.61 5.91
N VAL A 225 8.22 10.68 5.48
CA VAL A 225 8.57 9.27 5.29
C VAL A 225 8.15 8.86 3.90
N ALA A 226 9.11 8.58 3.02
CA ALA A 226 8.83 8.28 1.62
C ALA A 226 9.95 7.49 0.94
N ALA A 227 9.59 6.65 -0.04
CA ALA A 227 10.59 6.11 -0.97
C ALA A 227 11.17 7.25 -1.84
N PHE A 228 12.49 7.28 -2.07
CA PHE A 228 13.15 8.35 -2.82
C PHE A 228 12.97 8.15 -4.33
N ASN A 229 11.72 8.30 -4.75
CA ASN A 229 11.28 8.34 -6.13
C ASN A 229 10.81 9.75 -6.42
N GLU A 230 11.72 10.60 -6.91
CA GLU A 230 11.47 12.03 -7.06
C GLU A 230 10.24 12.33 -7.93
N LYS A 231 10.04 11.57 -9.01
CA LYS A 231 8.87 11.73 -9.88
C LYS A 231 7.55 11.57 -9.13
N ALA A 232 7.50 10.66 -8.16
CA ALA A 232 6.30 10.39 -7.37
C ALA A 232 6.19 11.32 -6.15
N LYS A 233 7.28 11.51 -5.42
CA LYS A 233 7.28 12.10 -4.07
C LYS A 233 7.63 13.58 -4.02
N ASN A 234 8.23 14.12 -5.09
CA ASN A 234 8.61 15.54 -5.19
C ASN A 234 9.35 16.05 -3.94
N LEU A 235 10.36 15.29 -3.52
CA LEU A 235 11.18 15.64 -2.36
C LEU A 235 11.98 16.92 -2.65
N SER A 236 12.34 17.16 -3.92
CA SER A 236 13.00 18.41 -4.32
C SER A 236 12.13 19.64 -4.05
N GLY A 237 10.82 19.57 -4.31
CA GLY A 237 9.88 20.64 -4.01
C GLY A 237 9.70 20.87 -2.51
N LEU A 238 9.70 19.80 -1.71
CA LEU A 238 9.70 19.89 -0.25
C LEU A 238 10.97 20.59 0.27
N LEU A 239 12.15 20.19 -0.19
CA LEU A 239 13.43 20.80 0.21
C LEU A 239 13.50 22.29 -0.15
N ARG A 240 13.10 22.67 -1.38
CA ARG A 240 13.03 24.08 -1.80
C ARG A 240 12.06 24.90 -0.94
N THR A 241 10.92 24.31 -0.58
CA THR A 241 9.94 24.95 0.29
C THR A 241 10.51 25.20 1.69
N VAL A 242 11.17 24.20 2.28
CA VAL A 242 11.81 24.34 3.59
C VAL A 242 12.92 25.39 3.57
N ALA A 243 13.74 25.43 2.51
CA ALA A 243 14.76 26.47 2.35
C ALA A 243 14.15 27.89 2.32
N ARG A 244 13.05 28.08 1.59
CA ARG A 244 12.34 29.37 1.55
C ARG A 244 11.77 29.75 2.92
N LEU A 245 11.13 28.80 3.61
CA LEU A 245 10.57 29.04 4.95
C LEU A 245 11.66 29.39 5.97
N ARG A 246 12.79 28.68 5.96
CA ARG A 246 13.94 28.97 6.82
C ARG A 246 14.42 30.41 6.64
N THR A 247 14.55 30.86 5.39
CA THR A 247 15.00 32.23 5.08
C THR A 247 13.96 33.29 5.45
N ALA A 248 12.67 33.04 5.19
CA ALA A 248 11.60 33.99 5.47
C ALA A 248 11.25 34.09 6.97
N HIS A 249 11.50 33.03 7.74
CA HIS A 249 11.13 32.94 9.16
C HIS A 249 12.30 32.38 10.01
N PRO A 250 13.39 33.16 10.20
CA PRO A 250 14.58 32.68 10.90
C PRO A 250 14.37 32.33 12.38
N HIS A 251 13.27 32.81 12.98
CA HIS A 251 12.89 32.49 14.37
C HIS A 251 11.94 31.29 14.49
N LEU A 252 11.47 30.75 13.36
CA LEU A 252 10.65 29.54 13.35
C LEU A 252 11.53 28.34 13.72
N ASN A 253 11.08 27.54 14.67
CA ASN A 253 11.73 26.26 15.00
C ASN A 253 11.43 25.23 13.88
N LEU A 254 12.10 25.41 12.74
CA LEU A 254 11.92 24.62 11.53
C LEU A 254 13.01 23.55 11.45
N HIS A 255 12.59 22.30 11.59
CA HIS A 255 13.44 21.14 11.41
C HIS A 255 12.67 20.11 10.58
N LEU A 256 13.26 19.55 9.53
CA LEU A 256 12.66 18.52 8.71
C LEU A 256 13.49 17.23 8.78
N ARG A 257 12.88 16.17 9.32
CA ARG A 257 13.44 14.81 9.30
C ARG A 257 12.89 14.06 8.11
N ILE A 258 13.76 13.46 7.30
CA ILE A 258 13.38 12.70 6.11
C ILE A 258 13.86 11.26 6.25
N ALA A 259 12.93 10.32 6.36
CA ALA A 259 13.21 8.90 6.37
C ALA A 259 12.82 8.25 5.04
N GLY A 260 13.68 7.34 4.57
CA GLY A 260 13.46 6.59 3.35
C GLY A 260 14.75 6.29 2.60
N TYR A 261 14.60 5.69 1.44
CA TYR A 261 15.68 5.27 0.55
C TYR A 261 15.17 5.15 -0.87
N GLY A 262 16.07 5.16 -1.86
CA GLY A 262 15.68 4.94 -3.25
C GLY A 262 16.61 5.60 -4.27
N ALA A 263 16.22 5.52 -5.54
CA ALA A 263 17.08 5.93 -6.65
C ALA A 263 17.45 7.43 -6.65
N ALA A 264 16.63 8.28 -6.01
CA ALA A 264 16.88 9.72 -5.93
C ALA A 264 17.66 10.14 -4.66
N GLU A 265 18.14 9.21 -3.83
CA GLU A 265 18.82 9.51 -2.56
C GLU A 265 20.01 10.46 -2.72
N ALA A 266 20.99 10.09 -3.57
CA ALA A 266 22.15 10.94 -3.84
C ALA A 266 21.75 12.32 -4.37
N GLN A 267 20.73 12.37 -5.25
CA GLN A 267 20.22 13.63 -5.80
C GLN A 267 19.61 14.54 -4.71
N MET A 268 18.86 13.97 -3.77
CA MET A 268 18.22 14.74 -2.69
C MET A 268 19.24 15.23 -1.66
N HIS A 269 20.25 14.43 -1.35
CA HIS A 269 21.36 14.86 -0.48
C HIS A 269 22.15 16.02 -1.11
N GLN A 270 22.46 15.93 -2.41
CA GLN A 270 23.16 17.01 -3.11
C GLN A 270 22.33 18.30 -3.09
N LEU A 271 21.04 18.22 -3.44
CA LEU A 271 20.16 19.39 -3.41
C LEU A 271 20.05 20.02 -2.01
N ALA A 272 19.92 19.22 -0.96
CA ALA A 272 19.87 19.72 0.41
C ALA A 272 21.19 20.40 0.82
N THR A 273 22.33 19.88 0.34
CA THR A 273 23.65 20.49 0.51
C THR A 273 23.73 21.84 -0.21
N ASP A 274 23.31 21.89 -1.47
CA ASP A 274 23.33 23.11 -2.29
C ASP A 274 22.43 24.21 -1.72
N LEU A 275 21.33 23.83 -1.08
CA LEU A 275 20.42 24.74 -0.37
C LEU A 275 20.93 25.15 1.03
N GLY A 276 22.07 24.58 1.47
CA GLY A 276 22.67 24.81 2.79
C GLY A 276 21.84 24.27 3.95
N LEU A 277 20.92 23.32 3.71
CA LEU A 277 19.98 22.81 4.72
C LEU A 277 20.60 21.78 5.67
N LEU A 278 21.69 21.14 5.23
CA LEU A 278 22.41 20.17 6.05
C LEU A 278 23.41 20.86 6.99
N ALA A 279 24.00 21.97 6.55
CA ALA A 279 25.05 22.68 7.28
C ALA A 279 24.56 23.29 8.59
N ASP A 280 23.31 23.74 8.65
CA ASP A 280 22.68 24.35 9.83
C ASP A 280 21.76 23.38 10.59
N GLY A 281 21.64 22.14 10.14
CA GLY A 281 20.77 21.13 10.74
C GLY A 281 19.27 21.33 10.49
N THR A 282 18.86 22.19 9.55
CA THR A 282 17.44 22.36 9.18
C THR A 282 16.85 21.06 8.62
N VAL A 283 17.65 20.27 7.89
CA VAL A 283 17.25 18.97 7.34
C VAL A 283 18.16 17.87 7.83
N GLU A 284 17.56 16.75 8.24
CA GLU A 284 18.26 15.53 8.62
C GLU A 284 17.69 14.34 7.84
N PHE A 285 18.58 13.61 7.15
CA PHE A 285 18.23 12.36 6.47
C PHE A 285 18.47 11.18 7.41
N LEU A 286 17.42 10.40 7.68
CA LEU A 286 17.45 9.27 8.62
C LEU A 286 17.74 7.93 7.94
N GLY A 287 17.78 7.90 6.60
CA GLY A 287 17.88 6.68 5.82
C GLY A 287 16.67 5.76 5.97
N LYS A 288 16.86 4.47 5.68
CA LYS A 288 15.81 3.44 5.84
C LYS A 288 15.53 3.18 7.32
N LEU A 289 14.28 3.42 7.73
CA LEU A 289 13.78 3.09 9.07
C LEU A 289 12.91 1.83 9.05
N THR A 290 12.94 1.09 10.15
CA THR A 290 11.97 0.03 10.48
C THR A 290 10.64 0.65 10.92
N SER A 291 9.54 -0.10 10.87
CA SER A 291 8.21 0.40 11.30
C SER A 291 8.19 0.93 12.75
N PRO A 292 8.83 0.27 13.74
CA PRO A 292 8.93 0.82 15.09
C PRO A 292 9.68 2.15 15.17
N GLN A 293 10.75 2.31 14.38
CA GLN A 293 11.48 3.57 14.29
C GLN A 293 10.64 4.67 13.62
N VAL A 294 9.89 4.34 12.57
CA VAL A 294 8.94 5.28 11.96
C VAL A 294 7.89 5.72 12.96
N ALA A 295 7.30 4.79 13.74
CA ALA A 295 6.34 5.13 14.77
C ALA A 295 6.92 6.06 15.85
N GLU A 296 8.19 5.86 16.22
CA GLU A 296 8.88 6.75 17.15
C GLU A 296 9.09 8.16 16.58
N GLU A 297 9.48 8.27 15.32
CA GLU A 297 9.60 9.56 14.64
C GLU A 297 8.24 10.27 14.52
N MET A 298 7.16 9.53 14.23
CA MET A 298 5.80 10.07 14.19
C MET A 298 5.37 10.65 15.55
N ARG A 299 5.76 10.03 16.66
CA ARG A 299 5.48 10.53 18.01
C ARG A 299 6.28 11.79 18.36
N ARG A 300 7.47 11.95 17.78
CA ARG A 300 8.38 13.10 17.99
C ARG A 300 8.08 14.30 17.09
N ALA A 301 7.48 14.07 15.92
CA ALA A 301 7.17 15.14 14.97
C ALA A 301 6.01 16.03 15.44
N GLN A 302 6.03 17.31 15.07
CA GLN A 302 4.90 18.23 15.24
C GLN A 302 3.88 18.09 14.12
N ALA A 303 4.35 17.84 12.89
CA ALA A 303 3.50 17.55 11.75
C ALA A 303 4.16 16.58 10.78
N PHE A 304 3.34 15.81 10.06
CA PHE A 304 3.77 15.04 8.91
C PHE A 304 3.64 15.86 7.63
N VAL A 305 4.56 15.70 6.67
CA VAL A 305 4.47 16.35 5.37
C VAL A 305 4.61 15.35 4.22
N LEU A 306 3.69 15.43 3.25
CA LEU A 306 3.67 14.58 2.06
C LEU A 306 3.39 15.40 0.79
N PHE A 307 4.44 15.86 0.12
CA PHE A 307 4.32 16.74 -1.05
C PHE A 307 4.27 16.00 -2.40
N SER A 308 3.64 14.83 -2.45
CA SER A 308 3.70 13.90 -3.59
C SER A 308 2.96 14.41 -4.84
N ASN A 309 3.45 14.05 -6.04
CA ASN A 309 2.76 14.32 -7.32
C ASN A 309 1.60 13.36 -7.59
N TYR A 310 1.67 12.14 -7.06
CA TYR A 310 0.59 11.16 -7.11
C TYR A 310 0.74 10.17 -5.96
N GLU A 311 -0.38 9.75 -5.42
CA GLU A 311 -0.50 8.75 -4.36
C GLU A 311 -1.70 7.84 -4.66
N ASN A 312 -1.87 6.77 -3.92
CA ASN A 312 -3.18 6.10 -3.89
C ASN A 312 -3.85 6.44 -2.57
N LEU A 313 -3.73 5.54 -1.59
CA LEU A 313 -4.10 5.77 -0.19
C LEU A 313 -2.84 5.56 0.67
N PRO A 314 -2.00 6.59 0.89
CA PRO A 314 -0.66 6.41 1.47
C PRO A 314 -0.74 5.94 2.93
N CYS A 315 -0.14 4.77 3.23
CA CYS A 315 -0.14 4.20 4.59
C CYS A 315 0.47 5.17 5.62
N VAL A 316 1.48 5.94 5.24
CA VAL A 316 2.16 6.91 6.13
C VAL A 316 1.25 8.03 6.65
N LEU A 317 0.20 8.41 5.91
CA LEU A 317 -0.80 9.37 6.42
C LEU A 317 -1.73 8.72 7.45
N ILE A 318 -2.06 7.44 7.26
CA ILE A 318 -2.83 6.66 8.22
C ILE A 318 -2.01 6.45 9.51
N GLU A 319 -0.72 6.13 9.37
CA GLU A 319 0.25 6.00 10.47
C GLU A 319 0.40 7.30 11.25
N ALA A 320 0.46 8.45 10.56
CA ALA A 320 0.44 9.77 11.19
C ALA A 320 -0.85 9.99 11.99
N GLN A 321 -2.03 9.71 11.41
CA GLN A 321 -3.31 9.81 12.11
C GLN A 321 -3.39 8.91 13.35
N ALA A 322 -2.98 7.65 13.25
CA ALA A 322 -2.94 6.72 14.39
C ALA A 322 -2.01 7.18 15.52
N SER A 323 -0.97 7.93 15.17
CA SER A 323 -0.03 8.57 16.09
C SER A 323 -0.54 9.93 16.61
N GLY A 324 -1.72 10.39 16.17
CA GLY A 324 -2.28 11.70 16.50
C GLY A 324 -1.51 12.87 15.89
N LEU A 325 -0.83 12.67 14.76
CA LEU A 325 0.04 13.64 14.10
C LEU A 325 -0.71 14.29 12.92
N PRO A 326 -0.99 15.61 12.92
CA PRO A 326 -1.59 16.27 11.77
C PRO A 326 -0.65 16.27 10.58
N ALA A 327 -1.22 16.26 9.38
CA ALA A 327 -0.44 16.20 8.14
C ALA A 327 -0.70 17.40 7.22
N VAL A 328 0.33 17.82 6.49
CA VAL A 328 0.19 18.66 5.29
C VAL A 328 0.47 17.78 4.08
N ALA A 329 -0.49 17.62 3.18
CA ALA A 329 -0.33 16.74 2.03
C ALA A 329 -0.91 17.33 0.74
N THR A 330 -0.43 16.86 -0.40
CA THR A 330 -0.99 17.26 -1.70
C THR A 330 -2.36 16.64 -1.94
N SER A 331 -3.28 17.42 -2.51
CA SER A 331 -4.62 16.99 -2.91
C SER A 331 -4.57 16.17 -4.21
N VAL A 332 -4.00 14.98 -4.15
CA VAL A 332 -3.85 14.06 -5.29
C VAL A 332 -4.50 12.71 -5.01
N ASN A 333 -5.20 12.17 -6.02
CA ASN A 333 -5.78 10.83 -5.98
C ASN A 333 -6.62 10.56 -4.72
N GLY A 334 -6.27 9.54 -3.92
CA GLY A 334 -6.99 9.17 -2.69
C GLY A 334 -6.53 9.91 -1.43
N VAL A 335 -5.58 10.85 -1.51
CA VAL A 335 -5.14 11.63 -0.34
C VAL A 335 -6.28 12.44 0.30
N PRO A 336 -7.17 13.12 -0.46
CA PRO A 336 -8.31 13.84 0.11
C PRO A 336 -9.31 12.96 0.87
N GLU A 337 -9.27 11.63 0.67
CA GLU A 337 -10.12 10.70 1.43
C GLU A 337 -9.58 10.49 2.86
N LEU A 338 -8.29 10.79 3.11
CA LEU A 338 -7.68 10.73 4.44
C LEU A 338 -7.75 12.08 5.17
N LEU A 339 -7.64 13.19 4.43
CA LEU A 339 -7.65 14.55 4.97
C LEU A 339 -8.92 15.28 4.51
N PRO A 340 -9.98 15.28 5.35
CA PRO A 340 -11.25 15.92 4.99
C PRO A 340 -11.10 17.44 4.79
N PRO A 341 -11.99 18.08 4.00
CA PRO A 341 -11.93 19.51 3.69
C PRO A 341 -12.09 20.44 4.91
N ASP A 342 -12.61 19.94 6.03
CA ASP A 342 -12.77 20.69 7.28
C ASP A 342 -11.42 21.03 7.97
N GLY A 343 -10.32 20.44 7.50
CA GLY A 343 -8.98 20.70 8.02
C GLY A 343 -8.69 20.07 9.38
N THR A 344 -9.59 19.24 9.93
CA THR A 344 -9.49 18.70 11.30
C THR A 344 -8.34 17.71 11.48
N ARG A 345 -7.92 17.05 10.40
CA ARG A 345 -6.84 16.03 10.41
C ARG A 345 -5.54 16.51 9.77
N GLY A 346 -5.52 17.75 9.28
CA GLY A 346 -4.42 18.28 8.48
C GLY A 346 -4.89 19.18 7.35
N LEU A 347 -3.94 19.65 6.55
CA LEU A 347 -4.18 20.58 5.45
C LEU A 347 -3.84 19.95 4.10
N LEU A 348 -4.68 20.24 3.10
CA LEU A 348 -4.45 19.88 1.72
C LEU A 348 -3.88 21.06 0.93
N VAL A 349 -2.90 20.80 0.07
CA VAL A 349 -2.34 21.78 -0.87
C VAL A 349 -2.39 21.28 -2.31
N PRO A 350 -2.42 22.15 -3.33
CA PRO A 350 -2.29 21.71 -4.71
C PRO A 350 -0.94 21.00 -4.97
N PRO A 351 -0.89 19.98 -5.85
CA PRO A 351 0.38 19.36 -6.24
C PRO A 351 1.30 20.37 -6.94
N ALA A 352 2.61 20.23 -6.69
CA ALA A 352 3.67 21.09 -7.23
C ALA A 352 3.60 22.59 -6.84
N ASP A 353 2.69 22.99 -5.96
CA ASP A 353 2.59 24.35 -5.43
C ASP A 353 3.41 24.53 -4.14
N GLU A 354 4.68 24.92 -4.30
CA GLU A 354 5.60 25.15 -3.18
C GLU A 354 5.18 26.34 -2.29
N ALA A 355 4.45 27.32 -2.84
CA ALA A 355 4.00 28.48 -2.08
C ALA A 355 2.81 28.10 -1.16
N ALA A 356 1.85 27.35 -1.68
CA ALA A 356 0.77 26.79 -0.88
C ALA A 356 1.32 25.82 0.19
N LEU A 357 2.32 25.00 -0.15
CA LEU A 357 3.01 24.15 0.83
C LEU A 357 3.65 24.98 1.94
N ALA A 358 4.38 26.05 1.60
CA ALA A 358 5.02 26.93 2.58
C ALA A 358 3.99 27.49 3.58
N GLN A 359 2.87 28.02 3.07
CA GLN A 359 1.83 28.61 3.89
C GLN A 359 1.16 27.57 4.80
N ALA A 360 0.89 26.37 4.28
CA ALA A 360 0.29 25.29 5.07
C ALA A 360 1.25 24.78 6.16
N LEU A 361 2.54 24.63 5.86
CA LEU A 361 3.55 24.24 6.84
C LEU A 361 3.70 25.28 7.95
N LEU A 362 3.75 26.57 7.60
CA LEU A 362 3.78 27.66 8.57
C LEU A 362 2.55 27.60 9.49
N THR A 363 1.37 27.41 8.90
CA THR A 363 0.10 27.31 9.60
C THR A 363 0.11 26.17 10.63
N VAL A 364 0.63 24.99 10.28
CA VAL A 364 0.67 23.86 11.22
C VAL A 364 1.77 24.01 12.28
N LEU A 365 2.93 24.54 11.91
CA LEU A 365 4.03 24.77 12.86
C LEU A 365 3.71 25.85 13.92
N GLN A 366 2.83 26.80 13.57
CA GLN A 366 2.38 27.87 14.47
C GLN A 366 1.03 27.57 15.13
N ALA A 367 0.33 26.51 14.74
CA ALA A 367 -0.97 26.17 15.30
C ALA A 367 -0.86 25.82 16.79
N ASP A 368 -1.83 26.28 17.58
CA ASP A 368 -2.06 25.73 18.91
C ASP A 368 -2.49 24.26 18.79
N THR A 369 -2.08 23.48 19.79
CA THR A 369 -2.49 22.09 20.04
C THR A 369 -3.99 21.88 19.92
N ALA A 370 -4.82 22.88 20.27
CA ALA A 370 -6.27 22.82 20.16
C ALA A 370 -6.80 22.70 18.71
N ARG A 371 -6.03 23.08 17.69
CA ARG A 371 -6.47 23.00 16.29
C ARG A 371 -6.55 21.57 15.77
N PHE A 372 -5.64 20.71 16.21
CA PHE A 372 -5.52 19.34 15.74
C PHE A 372 -5.54 18.41 16.94
N ASP A 373 -6.73 18.01 17.39
CA ASP A 373 -6.88 17.11 18.54
C ASP A 373 -6.29 15.72 18.23
N PRO A 374 -5.17 15.33 18.87
CA PRO A 374 -4.53 14.04 18.61
C PRO A 374 -5.46 12.84 18.84
N ALA A 375 -6.40 12.95 19.80
CA ALA A 375 -7.36 11.89 20.09
C ALA A 375 -8.37 11.70 18.94
N VAL A 376 -8.83 12.80 18.33
CA VAL A 376 -9.72 12.74 17.15
C VAL A 376 -9.01 12.11 15.96
N LEU A 377 -7.75 12.47 15.71
CA LEU A 377 -6.94 11.87 14.64
C LEU A 377 -6.76 10.36 14.87
N ARG A 378 -6.43 9.94 16.10
CA ARG A 378 -6.27 8.52 16.43
C ARG A 378 -7.57 7.74 16.32
N ALA A 379 -8.66 8.26 16.88
CA ALA A 379 -9.96 7.59 16.85
C ALA A 379 -10.42 7.31 15.41
N ALA A 380 -10.24 8.29 14.52
CA ALA A 380 -10.52 8.11 13.09
C ALA A 380 -9.70 6.97 12.47
N ALA A 381 -8.43 6.83 12.87
CA ALA A 381 -7.58 5.77 12.37
C ALA A 381 -7.93 4.39 12.93
N GLU A 382 -8.23 4.31 14.22
CA GLU A 382 -8.68 3.07 14.88
C GLU A 382 -9.98 2.54 14.29
N GLU A 383 -10.96 3.42 14.06
CA GLU A 383 -12.27 3.06 13.52
C GLU A 383 -12.20 2.56 12.06
N ASN A 384 -11.31 3.13 11.25
CA ASN A 384 -11.34 2.92 9.80
C ASN A 384 -10.21 2.06 9.24
N PHE A 385 -9.04 2.06 9.90
CA PHE A 385 -7.80 1.54 9.32
C PHE A 385 -7.09 0.52 10.22
N SER A 386 -7.59 0.26 11.44
CA SER A 386 -7.00 -0.75 12.32
C SER A 386 -7.13 -2.18 11.76
N TYR A 387 -6.28 -3.09 12.26
CA TYR A 387 -6.39 -4.53 11.95
C TYR A 387 -7.82 -5.07 12.19
N PRO A 388 -8.47 -4.84 13.35
CA PRO A 388 -9.84 -5.29 13.56
C PRO A 388 -10.85 -4.70 12.57
N ALA A 389 -10.80 -3.38 12.35
CA ALA A 389 -11.75 -2.69 11.47
C ALA A 389 -11.68 -3.22 10.03
N VAL A 390 -10.47 -3.33 9.46
CA VAL A 390 -10.28 -3.80 8.08
C VAL A 390 -10.50 -5.31 7.97
N GLY A 391 -10.05 -6.09 8.96
CA GLY A 391 -10.26 -7.53 9.01
C GLY A 391 -11.75 -7.91 9.00
N GLN A 392 -12.56 -7.22 9.80
CA GLN A 392 -14.01 -7.45 9.86
C GLN A 392 -14.70 -7.13 8.53
N ARG A 393 -14.29 -6.04 7.83
CA ARG A 393 -14.82 -5.70 6.50
C ARG A 393 -14.57 -6.83 5.48
N PHE A 394 -13.35 -7.37 5.45
CA PHE A 394 -13.05 -8.52 4.59
C PHE A 394 -13.78 -9.79 4.99
N ALA A 395 -13.86 -10.10 6.29
CA ALA A 395 -14.56 -11.27 6.78
C ALA A 395 -16.04 -11.27 6.42
N ALA A 396 -16.71 -10.12 6.57
CA ALA A 396 -18.09 -9.91 6.14
C ALA A 396 -18.24 -10.10 4.62
N LEU A 397 -17.32 -9.57 3.83
CA LEU A 397 -17.33 -9.71 2.38
C LEU A 397 -17.14 -11.18 1.94
N TYR A 398 -16.24 -11.92 2.56
CA TYR A 398 -16.05 -13.34 2.26
C TYR A 398 -17.28 -14.16 2.61
N ALA A 399 -17.89 -13.93 3.77
CA ALA A 399 -19.12 -14.60 4.16
C ALA A 399 -20.25 -14.32 3.15
N ASN A 400 -20.35 -13.10 2.64
CA ASN A 400 -21.31 -12.74 1.59
C ASN A 400 -21.02 -13.48 0.26
N ILE A 401 -19.75 -13.53 -0.17
CA ILE A 401 -19.36 -14.24 -1.40
C ILE A 401 -19.72 -15.72 -1.33
N VAL A 402 -19.50 -16.38 -0.20
CA VAL A 402 -19.80 -17.81 -0.01
C VAL A 402 -21.31 -18.07 0.06
N ARG A 403 -22.08 -17.21 0.77
CA ARG A 403 -23.53 -17.37 0.92
C ARG A 403 -24.32 -17.04 -0.34
N THR A 404 -23.85 -16.07 -1.11
CA THR A 404 -24.52 -15.58 -2.31
C THR A 404 -23.58 -15.71 -3.50
N PRO A 405 -23.40 -16.91 -4.07
CA PRO A 405 -22.69 -17.06 -5.32
C PRO A 405 -23.36 -16.16 -6.37
N VAL A 406 -22.58 -15.30 -7.05
CA VAL A 406 -23.13 -14.56 -8.20
C VAL A 406 -23.56 -15.60 -9.25
N PRO A 407 -24.81 -15.60 -9.73
CA PRO A 407 -25.27 -16.57 -10.72
C PRO A 407 -24.31 -16.62 -11.91
N GLN A 408 -23.94 -17.82 -12.36
CA GLN A 408 -23.02 -18.03 -13.49
C GLN A 408 -23.63 -17.63 -14.85
N SER A 409 -24.84 -17.07 -14.88
CA SER A 409 -25.56 -16.70 -16.10
C SER A 409 -25.07 -15.35 -16.64
N VAL A 410 -24.03 -15.38 -17.48
CA VAL A 410 -23.99 -14.92 -18.89
C VAL A 410 -22.56 -15.21 -19.38
N VAL A 411 -22.23 -16.49 -19.52
CA VAL A 411 -21.05 -16.96 -20.29
C VAL A 411 -21.54 -18.04 -21.25
N ALA A 412 -22.56 -17.69 -22.05
CA ALA A 412 -22.94 -18.40 -23.26
C ALA A 412 -23.97 -17.53 -23.98
N ARG A 413 -23.49 -16.66 -24.87
CA ARG A 413 -24.06 -16.33 -26.17
C ARG A 413 -23.10 -15.43 -26.91
#